data_AF-A0A0W1F331-F1
#
_entry.id   AF-A0A0W1F331-F1
#
_cell.length_a   1.000
_cell.length_b   1.000
_cell.length_c   1.000
_cell.angle_alpha   90.00
_cell.angle_beta   90.00
_cell.angle_gamma   90.00
#
_symmetry.space_group_name_H-M   'P 1'
#
loop_
_entity.id
_entity.type
_entity.pdbx_description
1 polymer ?
#
loop_
_entity_poly.entity_id
_entity_poly.type
_entity_poly.pdbx_seq_one_letter_code
_entity_poly.pdbx_strand_id
1 'polypeptide(L)'
;MTAAPDPLEALRTAYRLEPANASHWTFRIGRWRFRLPNFAWRQAAIDAHDRHHLITGYPLTLTGEIQLAAWEWGAGRYPDWRATLFCSPLILAGAIALPRRTWRAYAAGRQCESLYRRDELV
;
A
#
# COMPACT_ATOMS: atom_id res chain seq x y z
N MET A 1 28.90 -15.37 -6.98
CA MET A 1 28.31 -14.30 -6.16
C MET A 1 26.80 -14.40 -6.34
N THR A 2 26.09 -15.00 -5.38
CA THR A 2 24.62 -14.98 -5.36
C THR A 2 24.17 -13.53 -5.19
N ALA A 3 23.38 -13.00 -6.12
CA ALA A 3 22.79 -11.67 -5.99
C ALA A 3 21.98 -11.62 -4.69
N ALA A 4 22.03 -10.48 -3.99
CA ALA A 4 21.16 -10.27 -2.84
C ALA A 4 19.69 -10.42 -3.28
N PRO A 5 18.82 -11.01 -2.43
CA PRO A 5 17.41 -11.16 -2.77
C PRO A 5 16.76 -9.80 -3.01
N ASP A 6 15.78 -9.74 -3.92
CA ASP A 6 14.99 -8.54 -4.17
C ASP A 6 14.42 -8.01 -2.83
N PRO A 7 14.65 -6.74 -2.45
CA PRO A 7 14.13 -6.16 -1.21
C PRO A 7 12.62 -6.38 -1.02
N LEU A 8 11.85 -6.39 -2.12
CA LEU A 8 10.41 -6.67 -2.08
C LEU A 8 10.12 -8.12 -1.66
N GLU A 9 10.85 -9.08 -2.21
CA GLU A 9 10.72 -10.50 -1.87
C GLU A 9 11.13 -10.76 -0.41
N ALA A 10 12.19 -10.10 0.06
CA ALA A 10 12.62 -10.15 1.44
C ALA A 10 11.54 -9.61 2.40
N LEU A 11 10.92 -8.47 2.06
CA LEU A 11 9.80 -7.90 2.82
C LEU A 11 8.61 -8.87 2.89
N ARG A 12 8.18 -9.39 1.74
CA ARG A 12 7.04 -10.32 1.66
C ARG A 12 7.27 -11.59 2.45
N THR A 13 8.47 -12.14 2.38
CA THR A 13 8.87 -13.33 3.15
C THR A 13 8.84 -13.04 4.65
N ALA A 14 9.42 -11.91 5.09
CA ALA A 14 9.48 -11.53 6.50
C ALA A 14 8.07 -11.36 7.11
N TYR A 15 7.14 -10.78 6.36
CA TYR A 15 5.77 -10.51 6.81
C TYR A 15 4.77 -11.61 6.41
N ARG A 16 5.23 -12.66 5.73
CA ARG A 16 4.41 -13.78 5.20
C ARG A 16 3.24 -13.29 4.34
N LEU A 17 3.52 -12.30 3.49
CA LEU A 17 2.54 -11.73 2.55
C LEU A 17 2.34 -12.68 1.37
N GLU A 18 1.11 -12.75 0.87
CA GLU A 18 0.83 -13.49 -0.37
C GLU A 18 1.50 -12.81 -1.59
N PRO A 19 1.87 -13.58 -2.63
CA PRO A 19 2.38 -13.00 -3.86
C PRO A 19 1.30 -12.17 -4.57
N ALA A 20 1.72 -11.21 -5.41
CA ALA A 20 0.79 -10.29 -6.07
C ALA A 20 -0.29 -10.98 -6.91
N ASN A 21 0.04 -12.11 -7.55
CA ASN A 21 -0.86 -12.91 -8.38
C ASN A 21 -1.71 -13.93 -7.61
N ALA A 22 -1.65 -13.95 -6.27
CA ALA A 22 -2.49 -14.83 -5.47
C ALA A 22 -3.98 -14.50 -5.71
N SER A 23 -4.86 -15.51 -5.70
CA SER A 23 -6.30 -15.31 -5.89
C SER A 23 -6.98 -14.58 -4.72
N HIS A 24 -6.34 -14.60 -3.56
CA HIS A 24 -6.82 -14.00 -2.33
C HIS A 24 -5.66 -13.38 -1.57
N TRP A 25 -5.98 -12.45 -0.68
CA TRP A 25 -5.02 -11.88 0.25
C TRP A 25 -5.61 -11.87 1.66
N THR A 26 -4.72 -11.89 2.64
CA THR A 26 -5.10 -11.90 4.04
C THR A 26 -4.68 -10.59 4.71
N PHE A 27 -5.59 -10.01 5.49
CA PHE A 27 -5.23 -8.94 6.40
C PHE A 27 -5.76 -9.19 7.80
N ARG A 28 -5.18 -8.47 8.75
CA ARG A 28 -5.48 -8.62 10.18
C ARG A 28 -5.97 -7.30 10.75
N ILE A 29 -7.09 -7.35 11.45
CA ILE A 29 -7.55 -6.25 12.31
C ILE A 29 -7.59 -6.79 13.74
N GLY A 30 -6.60 -6.41 14.53
CA GLY A 30 -6.40 -6.96 15.88
C GLY A 30 -6.22 -8.48 15.85
N ARG A 31 -7.08 -9.20 16.59
CA ARG A 31 -7.06 -10.67 16.63
C ARG A 31 -7.72 -11.33 15.41
N TRP A 32 -8.51 -10.57 14.65
CA TRP A 32 -9.32 -11.10 13.56
C TRP A 32 -8.50 -11.19 12.28
N ARG A 33 -8.69 -12.29 11.55
CA ARG A 33 -8.06 -12.55 10.24
C ARG A 33 -9.15 -12.57 9.18
N PHE A 34 -9.00 -11.73 8.17
CA PHE A 34 -9.93 -11.64 7.05
C PHE A 34 -9.22 -12.07 5.78
N ARG A 35 -9.93 -12.84 4.95
CA ARG A 35 -9.46 -13.26 3.63
C ARG A 35 -10.40 -12.66 2.59
N LEU A 36 -9.84 -11.87 1.67
CA LEU A 36 -10.60 -11.24 0.60
C LEU A 36 -10.11 -11.70 -0.77
N PRO A 37 -10.97 -11.67 -1.79
CA PRO A 37 -10.53 -11.83 -3.17
C PRO A 37 -9.47 -10.79 -3.53
N ASN A 38 -8.46 -11.21 -4.28
CA ASN A 38 -7.44 -10.31 -4.81
C ASN A 38 -7.83 -9.91 -6.23
N PHE A 39 -8.62 -8.85 -6.36
CA PHE A 39 -9.11 -8.37 -7.64
C PHE A 39 -7.97 -7.90 -8.55
N ALA A 40 -8.18 -7.94 -9.88
CA ALA A 40 -7.17 -7.57 -10.87
C ALA A 40 -6.54 -6.18 -10.62
N TRP A 41 -7.37 -5.18 -10.25
CA TRP A 41 -6.88 -3.84 -9.90
C TRP A 41 -5.97 -3.81 -8.67
N ARG A 42 -6.14 -4.74 -7.72
CA ARG A 42 -5.26 -4.88 -6.56
C ARG A 42 -3.97 -5.59 -6.95
N GLN A 43 -4.07 -6.64 -7.77
CA GLN A 43 -2.89 -7.35 -8.29
C GLN A 43 -1.95 -6.41 -9.05
N ALA A 44 -2.51 -5.50 -9.85
CA ALA A 44 -1.75 -4.48 -10.57
C ALA A 44 -1.09 -3.45 -9.64
N ALA A 45 -1.71 -3.13 -8.50
CA ALA A 45 -1.22 -2.09 -7.58
C ALA A 45 -0.28 -2.62 -6.49
N ILE A 46 -0.43 -3.88 -6.06
CA ILE A 46 0.16 -4.37 -4.79
C ILE A 46 1.69 -4.42 -4.81
N ASP A 47 2.33 -4.68 -5.95
CA ASP A 47 3.79 -4.61 -6.07
C ASP A 47 4.33 -3.20 -5.84
N ALA A 48 3.68 -2.20 -6.45
CA ALA A 48 4.05 -0.79 -6.26
C ALA A 48 3.79 -0.35 -4.82
N HIS A 49 2.64 -0.72 -4.26
CA HIS A 49 2.27 -0.45 -2.87
C HIS A 49 3.28 -1.01 -1.86
N ASP A 50 3.63 -2.29 -1.97
CA ASP A 50 4.62 -2.92 -1.08
C ASP A 50 6.01 -2.26 -1.23
N ARG A 51 6.39 -1.82 -2.43
CA ARG A 51 7.62 -1.04 -2.63
C ARG A 51 7.54 0.36 -2.02
N HIS A 52 6.37 0.99 -2.00
CA HIS A 52 6.21 2.28 -1.34
C HIS A 52 6.46 2.16 0.18
N HIS A 53 6.14 1.04 0.82
CA HIS A 53 6.56 0.79 2.22
C HIS A 53 8.08 0.83 2.38
N LEU A 54 8.83 0.22 1.45
CA LEU A 54 10.29 0.22 1.47
C LEU A 54 10.88 1.62 1.27
N ILE A 55 10.30 2.40 0.34
CA ILE A 55 10.78 3.74 -0.01
C ILE A 55 10.48 4.76 1.10
N THR A 56 9.26 4.73 1.63
CA THR A 56 8.80 5.69 2.63
C THR A 56 9.23 5.33 4.05
N GLY A 57 9.54 4.05 4.29
CA GLY A 57 9.81 3.51 5.62
C GLY A 57 8.57 3.38 6.50
N TYR A 58 7.36 3.58 5.97
CA TYR A 58 6.14 3.33 6.75
C TYR A 58 5.98 1.82 7.01
N PRO A 59 5.80 1.39 8.27
CA PRO A 59 5.77 -0.03 8.59
C PRO A 59 4.42 -0.67 8.20
N LEU A 60 4.43 -1.99 7.98
CA LEU A 60 3.23 -2.83 7.75
C LEU A 60 2.40 -3.00 9.04
N THR A 61 1.90 -1.88 9.55
CA THR A 61 1.04 -1.76 10.73
C THR A 61 -0.13 -0.86 10.38
N LEU A 62 -1.27 -0.96 11.07
CA LEU A 62 -2.43 -0.11 10.77
C LEU A 62 -2.09 1.40 10.66
N THR A 63 -1.27 1.92 11.56
CA THR A 63 -0.79 3.31 11.52
C THR A 63 0.05 3.58 10.27
N GLY A 64 0.95 2.66 9.91
CA GLY A 64 1.79 2.81 8.73
C GLY A 64 1.00 2.67 7.42
N GLU A 65 0.02 1.78 7.35
CA GLU A 65 -0.95 1.67 6.24
C GLU A 65 -1.70 2.99 6.03
N ILE A 66 -2.17 3.61 7.12
CA ILE A 66 -2.83 4.92 7.06
C ILE A 66 -1.89 6.01 6.53
N GLN A 67 -0.64 6.03 7.00
CA GLN A 67 0.35 6.99 6.52
C GLN A 67 0.69 6.74 5.05
N LEU A 68 0.86 5.48 4.65
CA LEU A 68 1.17 5.12 3.27
C LEU A 68 0.01 5.48 2.34
N ALA A 69 -1.24 5.14 2.68
CA ALA A 69 -2.41 5.50 1.90
C ALA A 69 -2.53 7.03 1.70
N ALA A 70 -2.22 7.81 2.74
CA ALA A 70 -2.19 9.27 2.64
C ALA A 70 -1.04 9.78 1.75
N TRP A 71 0.15 9.18 1.86
CA TRP A 71 1.29 9.50 1.00
C TRP A 71 1.00 9.18 -0.47
N GLU A 72 0.45 7.99 -0.76
CA GLU A 72 0.06 7.57 -2.11
C GLU A 72 -0.98 8.52 -2.70
N TRP A 73 -1.98 8.93 -1.91
CA TRP A 73 -2.95 9.94 -2.33
C TRP A 73 -2.31 11.28 -2.72
N GLY A 74 -1.20 11.65 -2.07
CA GLY A 74 -0.42 12.83 -2.41
C GLY A 74 0.47 12.65 -3.65
N ALA A 75 1.14 11.50 -3.78
CA ALA A 75 2.16 11.22 -4.78
C ALA A 75 1.63 10.84 -6.17
N GLY A 76 0.39 10.38 -6.24
CA GLY A 76 -0.22 9.94 -7.49
C GLY A 76 -1.26 8.88 -7.20
N ARG A 77 -2.48 9.10 -7.68
CA ARG A 77 -3.61 8.21 -7.37
C ARG A 77 -3.35 6.81 -7.88
N TYR A 78 -3.97 5.86 -7.19
CA TYR A 78 -4.05 4.47 -7.60
C TYR A 78 -4.48 4.35 -9.06
N PRO A 79 -4.03 3.30 -9.76
CA PRO A 79 -4.35 3.12 -11.16
C PRO A 79 -5.88 3.03 -11.36
N ASP A 80 -6.59 2.27 -10.51
CA ASP A 80 -8.04 2.12 -10.59
C ASP A 80 -8.77 2.99 -9.54
N TRP A 81 -9.91 3.57 -9.91
CA TRP A 81 -10.79 4.28 -8.98
C TRP A 81 -11.31 3.38 -7.85
N ARG A 82 -11.44 2.06 -8.10
CA ARG A 82 -11.83 1.05 -7.10
C ARG A 82 -10.76 0.90 -6.02
N ALA A 83 -9.49 0.93 -6.40
CA ALA A 83 -8.38 0.95 -5.44
C ALA A 83 -8.40 2.24 -4.61
N THR A 84 -8.67 3.38 -5.28
CA THR A 84 -8.87 4.67 -4.60
C THR A 84 -10.01 4.62 -3.58
N LEU A 85 -11.16 4.06 -3.97
CA LEU A 85 -12.32 3.89 -3.09
C LEU A 85 -11.99 2.93 -1.93
N PHE A 86 -11.31 1.83 -2.21
CA PHE A 86 -10.89 0.83 -1.22
C PHE A 86 -9.97 1.42 -0.14
N CYS A 87 -9.05 2.32 -0.51
CA CYS A 87 -8.11 2.95 0.41
C CYS A 87 -8.67 4.20 1.11
N SER A 88 -9.72 4.82 0.57
CA SER A 88 -10.31 6.05 1.13
C SER A 88 -10.75 5.95 2.61
N PRO A 89 -11.28 4.82 3.14
CA PRO A 89 -11.64 4.71 4.55
C PRO A 89 -10.42 4.79 5.48
N LEU A 90 -9.24 4.30 5.06
CA LEU A 90 -8.01 4.42 5.86
C LEU A 90 -7.56 5.88 5.97
N ILE A 91 -7.64 6.63 4.86
CA ILE A 91 -7.29 8.05 4.84
C ILE A 91 -8.24 8.84 5.73
N LEU A 92 -9.55 8.58 5.64
CA LEU A 92 -10.54 9.23 6.49
C LEU A 92 -10.34 8.88 7.98
N ALA A 93 -10.11 7.60 8.29
CA ALA A 93 -9.80 7.16 9.65
C ALA A 93 -8.53 7.86 10.18
N GLY A 94 -7.50 8.00 9.34
CA GLY A 94 -6.28 8.73 9.67
C GLY A 94 -6.50 10.23 9.90
N ALA A 95 -7.32 10.88 9.07
CA ALA A 95 -7.65 12.29 9.22
C ALA A 95 -8.35 12.59 10.56
N ILE A 96 -9.11 11.63 11.09
CA ILE A 96 -9.79 11.75 12.39
C ILE A 96 -8.88 11.33 13.55
N ALA A 97 -8.27 10.15 13.47
CA ALA A 97 -7.55 9.53 14.59
C ALA A 97 -6.06 9.95 14.68
N LEU A 98 -5.43 10.27 13.55
CA LEU A 98 -3.99 10.55 13.43
C LEU A 98 -3.70 11.79 12.56
N PRO A 99 -4.44 12.91 12.71
CA PRO A 99 -4.48 14.00 11.73
C PRO A 99 -3.10 14.55 11.34
N ARG A 100 -2.23 14.77 12.33
CA ARG A 100 -0.88 15.32 12.11
C ARG A 100 0.01 14.35 11.33
N ARG A 101 -0.10 13.04 11.56
CA ARG A 101 0.71 12.02 10.86
C ARG A 101 0.19 11.83 9.44
N THR A 102 -1.12 11.73 9.27
CA THR A 102 -1.78 11.62 7.97
C THR A 102 -1.49 12.83 7.08
N TRP A 103 -1.62 14.05 7.62
CA TRP A 103 -1.30 15.26 6.86
C TRP A 103 0.16 15.33 6.44
N ARG A 104 1.10 15.02 7.36
CA ARG A 104 2.53 15.00 7.03
C ARG A 104 2.87 13.98 5.94
N ALA A 105 2.25 12.80 6.00
CA ALA A 105 2.46 11.77 4.98
C ALA A 105 1.91 12.22 3.61
N TYR A 106 0.71 12.79 3.58
CA TYR A 106 0.14 13.37 2.37
C TYR A 106 1.00 14.51 1.80
N ALA A 107 1.45 15.44 2.63
CA ALA A 107 2.29 16.56 2.21
C ALA A 107 3.64 16.09 1.65
N ALA A 108 4.23 15.05 2.24
CA ALA A 108 5.43 14.41 1.70
C ALA A 108 5.13 13.74 0.35
N GLY A 109 4.00 13.05 0.23
CA GLY A 109 3.55 12.43 -1.02
C GLY A 109 3.42 13.44 -2.15
N ARG A 110 2.86 14.63 -1.88
CA ARG A 110 2.70 15.73 -2.86
C ARG A 110 4.01 16.21 -3.51
N GLN A 111 5.16 15.83 -2.97
CA GLN A 111 6.49 16.15 -3.48
C GLN A 111 7.14 14.96 -4.21
N CYS A 112 6.42 13.86 -4.38
CA CYS A 112 6.88 12.62 -4.98
C CYS A 112 5.97 12.21 -6.14
N GLU A 113 6.42 11.21 -6.90
CA GLU A 113 5.61 10.51 -7.91
C GLU A 113 5.48 9.04 -7.50
N SER A 114 4.24 8.52 -7.51
CA SER A 114 3.97 7.12 -7.18
C SER A 114 4.51 6.18 -8.26
N LEU A 115 4.93 4.97 -7.89
CA LEU A 115 5.33 3.91 -8.81
C LEU A 115 4.16 3.26 -9.57
N TYR A 116 2.93 3.72 -9.34
CA TYR A 116 1.78 3.27 -10.13
C TYR A 116 2.00 3.62 -11.60
N ARG A 117 2.18 2.59 -12.44
CA ARG A 117 2.35 2.76 -13.87
C ARG A 117 1.03 3.25 -14.47
N ARG A 118 1.06 4.38 -15.18
CA ARG A 118 -0.12 4.95 -15.86
C ARG A 118 -0.64 4.09 -17.00
N ASP A 119 0.18 3.18 -17.52
CA ASP A 119 -0.02 2.51 -18.80
C ASP A 119 -0.84 1.21 -18.69
N GLU A 120 -1.19 0.77 -17.48
CA GLU A 120 -1.93 -0.48 -17.22
C GLU A 120 -3.46 -0.26 -17.12
N LEU A 121 -3.94 0.90 -17.58
CA LEU A 121 -5.34 1.34 -17.50
C LEU A 121 -6.06 1.44 -18.85
N VAL A 122 -5.53 0.78 -19.89
CA VAL A 122 -6.20 0.64 -21.19
C VAL A 122 -6.78 -0.76 -21.32
#